data_AF-C6CG00-F1
#
_entry.id   AF-C6CG00-F1
#
_cell.length_a   1.000
_cell.length_b   1.000
_cell.length_c   1.000
_cell.angle_alpha   90.00
_cell.angle_beta   90.00
_cell.angle_gamma   90.00
#
_symmetry.space_group_name_H-M   'P 1'
#
loop_
_entity.id
_entity.type
_entity.pdbx_description
1 polymer ?
#
loop_
_entity_poly.entity_id
_entity_poly.type
_entity_poly.pdbx_seq_one_letter_code
_entity_poly.pdbx_strand_id
1 'polypeptide(L)'
;MADPVLAPAGALIAQETGSLTVETRATPLTAGQRVLLSPWFALNRVAPDTPWFLHEPVHRDESGLHADEVIALCRRFCARHTDSALLYEYQSAPLQFRTPLLQSLLHAVPGFHHSLGIKAQGRPLAEYDLACTLLDRDGAVLYLSDPLRRISPCADAGPVVYHYCRFTRASLNPSL
;
A
#
# COMPACT_ATOMS: atom_id res chain seq x y z
N MET A 1 12.39 36.97 -33.06
CA MET A 1 11.09 36.65 -32.42
C MET A 1 11.32 35.40 -31.61
N ALA A 2 11.31 35.51 -30.28
CA ALA A 2 11.31 34.36 -29.40
C ALA A 2 9.85 34.02 -29.11
N ASP A 3 9.43 32.80 -29.45
CA ASP A 3 8.10 32.32 -29.09
C ASP A 3 7.97 32.30 -27.56
N PRO A 4 6.83 32.73 -27.00
CA PRO A 4 6.58 32.57 -25.59
C PRO A 4 6.44 31.07 -25.31
N VAL A 5 7.36 30.52 -24.52
CA VAL A 5 7.21 29.22 -23.88
C VAL A 5 5.99 29.34 -22.97
N LEU A 6 4.85 28.84 -23.42
CA LEU A 6 3.69 28.57 -22.58
C LEU A 6 4.14 27.53 -21.55
N ALA A 7 4.55 28.00 -20.37
CA ALA A 7 4.64 27.13 -19.21
C ALA A 7 3.27 26.44 -19.06
N PRO A 8 3.22 25.10 -18.92
CA PRO A 8 1.94 24.44 -18.71
C PRO A 8 1.34 25.04 -17.45
N ALA A 9 0.13 25.57 -17.55
CA ALA A 9 -0.65 26.01 -16.39
C ALA A 9 -0.61 24.86 -15.39
N GLY A 10 0.00 25.10 -14.22
CA GLY A 10 0.16 24.08 -13.19
C GLY A 10 -1.22 23.54 -12.86
N ALA A 11 -1.49 22.29 -13.26
CA ALA A 11 -2.75 21.66 -12.92
C ALA A 11 -2.80 21.57 -11.40
N LEU A 12 -3.80 22.20 -10.80
CA LEU A 12 -4.04 22.08 -9.36
C LEU A 12 -4.37 20.61 -9.08
N ILE A 13 -3.59 19.98 -8.20
CA ILE A 13 -3.85 18.61 -7.76
C ILE A 13 -4.58 18.73 -6.43
N ALA A 14 -5.80 18.18 -6.38
CA ALA A 14 -6.53 18.03 -5.14
C ALA A 14 -5.99 16.82 -4.39
N GLN A 15 -5.71 16.99 -3.10
CA GLN A 15 -5.27 15.93 -2.20
C GLN A 15 -6.27 15.78 -1.06
N GLU A 16 -6.81 14.57 -0.90
CA GLU A 16 -7.60 14.18 0.27
C GLU A 16 -6.80 13.17 1.10
N THR A 17 -6.57 13.47 2.38
CA THR A 17 -5.85 12.59 3.30
C THR A 17 -6.82 11.86 4.23
N GLY A 18 -6.56 10.60 4.53
CA GLY A 18 -7.33 9.86 5.52
C GLY A 18 -6.51 8.75 6.19
N SER A 19 -7.15 8.09 7.16
CA SER A 19 -6.58 6.92 7.82
C SER A 19 -7.64 5.86 8.09
N LEU A 20 -7.18 4.62 8.28
CA LEU A 20 -8.00 3.47 8.69
C LEU A 20 -7.27 2.76 9.83
N THR A 21 -7.95 2.56 10.95
CA THR A 21 -7.44 1.70 12.03
C THR A 21 -7.89 0.28 11.75
N VAL A 22 -6.92 -0.63 11.63
CA VAL A 22 -7.15 -2.06 11.39
C VAL A 22 -6.78 -2.83 12.63
N GLU A 23 -7.73 -3.56 13.19
CA GLU A 23 -7.45 -4.54 14.24
C GLU A 23 -6.64 -5.69 13.69
N THR A 24 -5.62 -6.13 14.43
CA THR A 24 -4.74 -7.22 14.02
C THR A 24 -4.64 -8.26 15.12
N ARG A 25 -4.14 -9.43 14.76
CA ARG A 25 -3.81 -10.51 15.70
C ARG A 25 -2.50 -11.17 15.31
N ALA A 26 -1.84 -11.74 16.30
CA ALA A 26 -0.64 -12.55 16.13
C ALA A 26 -1.00 -14.01 16.34
N THR A 27 -0.65 -14.86 15.38
CA THR A 27 -0.78 -16.32 15.50
C THR A 27 0.60 -16.97 15.34
N PRO A 28 0.96 -17.97 16.16
CA PRO A 28 2.22 -18.69 15.95
C PRO A 28 2.25 -19.32 14.55
N LEU A 29 3.41 -19.24 13.87
CA LEU A 29 3.57 -19.93 12.59
C LEU A 29 3.36 -21.44 12.76
N THR A 30 2.53 -22.02 11.90
CA THR A 30 2.34 -23.47 11.85
C THR A 30 3.62 -24.17 11.38
N ALA A 31 3.74 -25.47 11.65
CA ALA A 31 4.88 -26.27 11.18
C ALA A 31 5.04 -26.17 9.65
N GLY A 32 3.95 -26.23 8.89
CA GLY A 32 3.96 -26.09 7.44
C GLY A 32 4.46 -24.72 6.97
N GLN A 33 4.00 -23.64 7.61
CA GLN A 33 4.49 -22.28 7.31
C GLN A 33 5.98 -22.13 7.65
N ARG A 34 6.44 -22.73 8.75
CA ARG A 34 7.87 -22.73 9.10
C ARG A 34 8.72 -23.45 8.06
N VAL A 35 8.24 -24.56 7.49
CA VAL A 35 8.94 -25.27 6.40
C VAL A 35 9.04 -24.39 5.16
N LEU A 36 7.93 -23.74 4.75
CA LEU A 36 7.91 -22.84 3.58
C LEU A 36 8.86 -21.64 3.76
N LEU A 37 8.95 -21.11 4.98
CA LEU A 37 9.82 -19.98 5.32
C LEU A 37 11.25 -20.39 5.67
N SER A 38 11.57 -21.69 5.72
CA SER A 38 12.90 -22.17 6.14
C SER A 38 14.08 -21.62 5.33
N PRO A 39 14.01 -21.47 3.98
CA PRO A 39 15.11 -20.86 3.24
C PRO A 39 15.32 -19.40 3.64
N TRP A 40 14.22 -18.68 3.93
CA TRP A 40 14.29 -17.29 4.39
C TRP A 40 14.88 -17.19 5.80
N PHE A 41 14.50 -18.06 6.73
CA PHE A 41 15.11 -18.13 8.05
C PHE A 41 16.62 -18.39 7.95
N ALA A 42 17.04 -19.32 7.08
CA ALA A 42 18.44 -19.67 6.87
C ALA A 42 19.25 -18.50 6.30
N LEU A 43 18.76 -17.83 5.25
CA LEU A 43 19.41 -16.67 4.63
C LEU A 43 19.65 -15.53 5.63
N ASN A 44 18.75 -15.39 6.60
CA ASN A 44 18.81 -14.34 7.61
C ASN A 44 19.42 -14.79 8.95
N ARG A 45 20.00 -16.01 9.00
CA ARG A 45 20.67 -16.58 10.19
C ARG A 45 19.79 -16.52 11.44
N VAL A 46 18.50 -16.74 11.27
CA VAL A 46 17.53 -16.78 12.36
C VAL A 46 17.79 -18.03 13.21
N ALA A 47 17.81 -17.88 14.54
CA ALA A 47 18.01 -19.02 15.42
C ALA A 47 16.81 -19.99 15.30
N PRO A 48 17.03 -21.33 15.26
CA PRO A 48 15.96 -22.32 15.05
C PRO A 48 14.81 -22.22 16.05
N ASP A 49 15.13 -21.85 17.29
CA ASP A 49 14.19 -21.79 18.41
C ASP A 49 13.52 -20.42 18.57
N THR A 50 13.85 -19.44 17.72
CA THR A 50 13.17 -18.14 17.75
C THR A 50 11.68 -18.35 17.45
N PRO A 51 10.76 -17.89 18.33
CA PRO A 51 9.34 -17.92 18.01
C PRO A 51 9.06 -16.92 16.90
N TRP A 52 8.17 -17.29 15.99
CA TRP A 52 7.73 -16.44 14.89
C TRP A 52 6.21 -16.50 14.78
N PHE A 53 5.64 -15.34 14.52
CA PHE A 53 4.21 -15.11 14.48
C PHE A 53 3.82 -14.49 13.14
N LEU A 54 2.69 -14.93 12.62
CA LEU A 54 1.98 -14.28 11.54
C LEU A 54 1.12 -13.17 12.14
N HIS A 55 1.36 -11.93 11.71
CA HIS A 55 0.50 -10.78 12.03
C HIS A 55 -0.42 -10.53 10.86
N GLU A 56 -1.71 -10.49 11.17
CA GLU A 56 -2.77 -10.52 10.17
C GLU A 56 -3.98 -9.71 10.67
N PRO A 57 -4.74 -9.06 9.77
CA PRO A 57 -5.96 -8.34 10.16
C PRO A 57 -6.94 -9.27 10.88
N VAL A 58 -7.79 -8.76 11.77
CA VAL A 58 -8.86 -9.57 12.39
C VAL A 58 -9.99 -9.77 11.38
N HIS A 59 -10.47 -8.67 10.79
CA HIS A 59 -11.46 -8.66 9.71
C HIS A 59 -10.73 -8.68 8.37
N ARG A 60 -11.07 -9.65 7.52
CA ARG A 60 -10.27 -9.98 6.35
C ARG A 60 -11.12 -10.22 5.13
N ASP A 61 -10.50 -9.89 4.02
CA ASP A 61 -10.99 -10.21 2.70
C ASP A 61 -11.08 -11.72 2.45
N GLU A 62 -11.69 -12.09 1.33
CA GLU A 62 -11.88 -13.48 0.93
C GLU A 62 -10.57 -14.26 0.81
N SER A 63 -9.45 -13.60 0.47
CA SER A 63 -8.13 -14.22 0.43
C SER A 63 -7.50 -14.43 1.82
N GLY A 64 -8.04 -13.77 2.85
CA GLY A 64 -7.54 -13.83 4.22
C GLY A 64 -6.25 -13.05 4.45
N LEU A 65 -5.85 -12.17 3.53
CA LEU A 65 -4.56 -11.47 3.57
C LEU A 65 -4.68 -9.98 3.89
N HIS A 66 -5.77 -9.35 3.48
CA HIS A 66 -5.95 -7.90 3.57
C HIS A 66 -7.12 -7.55 4.46
N ALA A 67 -7.06 -6.39 5.09
CA ALA A 67 -8.17 -5.90 5.91
C ALA A 67 -9.35 -5.53 5.01
N ASP A 68 -10.58 -5.87 5.43
CA ASP A 68 -11.80 -5.59 4.66
C ASP A 68 -11.95 -4.09 4.34
N GLU A 69 -11.57 -3.22 5.27
CA GLU A 69 -11.64 -1.77 5.14
C GLU A 69 -10.68 -1.25 4.06
N VAL A 70 -9.50 -1.86 3.95
CA VAL A 70 -8.50 -1.54 2.92
C VAL A 70 -9.00 -1.98 1.55
N ILE A 71 -9.55 -3.19 1.45
CA ILE A 71 -10.15 -3.70 0.21
C ILE A 71 -11.32 -2.82 -0.22
N ALA A 72 -12.20 -2.45 0.72
CA ALA A 72 -13.34 -1.59 0.44
C ALA A 72 -12.90 -0.17 0.02
N LEU A 73 -11.83 0.38 0.61
CA LEU A 73 -11.23 1.64 0.19
C LEU A 73 -10.77 1.57 -1.27
N CYS A 74 -9.97 0.56 -1.61
CA CYS A 74 -9.44 0.38 -2.96
C CYS A 74 -10.57 0.16 -3.98
N ARG A 75 -11.56 -0.70 -3.67
CA ARG A 75 -12.71 -0.95 -4.57
C ARG A 75 -13.52 0.32 -4.82
N ARG A 76 -13.81 1.11 -3.78
CA ARG A 76 -14.51 2.40 -3.93
C ARG A 76 -13.73 3.40 -4.77
N PHE A 77 -12.40 3.38 -4.66
CA PHE A 77 -11.54 4.25 -5.46
C PHE A 77 -11.61 3.87 -6.94
N CYS A 78 -11.37 2.61 -7.29
CA CYS A 78 -11.45 2.13 -8.68
C CYS A 78 -12.86 2.29 -9.28
N ALA A 79 -13.92 2.16 -8.48
CA ALA A 79 -15.29 2.37 -8.95
C ALA A 79 -15.59 3.84 -9.32
N ARG A 80 -14.86 4.80 -8.73
CA ARG A 80 -15.04 6.24 -8.99
C ARG A 80 -14.10 6.77 -10.08
N HIS A 81 -12.95 6.13 -10.27
CA HIS A 81 -11.91 6.58 -11.16
C HIS A 81 -11.56 5.47 -12.15
N THR A 82 -12.02 5.62 -13.39
CA THR A 82 -11.77 4.66 -14.45
C THR A 82 -10.28 4.51 -14.69
N ASP A 83 -9.54 5.62 -14.81
CA ASP A 83 -8.09 5.61 -14.90
C ASP A 83 -7.45 5.77 -13.52
N SER A 84 -7.31 4.65 -12.80
CA SER A 84 -6.82 4.64 -11.41
C SER A 84 -5.43 4.02 -11.29
N ALA A 85 -4.57 4.66 -10.51
CA ALA A 85 -3.23 4.19 -10.17
C ALA A 85 -3.09 3.95 -8.66
N LEU A 86 -2.35 2.91 -8.28
CA LEU A 86 -2.04 2.58 -6.89
C LEU A 86 -0.56 2.83 -6.58
N LEU A 87 -0.29 3.73 -5.64
CA LEU A 87 1.02 3.88 -5.01
C LEU A 87 0.98 3.20 -3.63
N TYR A 88 1.55 2.01 -3.53
CA TYR A 88 1.47 1.19 -2.32
C TYR A 88 2.80 1.17 -1.58
N GLU A 89 2.86 1.84 -0.44
CA GLU A 89 3.99 1.76 0.48
C GLU A 89 3.74 0.62 1.48
N TYR A 90 4.71 -0.28 1.68
CA TYR A 90 4.57 -1.40 2.61
C TYR A 90 5.77 -1.54 3.55
N GLN A 91 5.50 -1.92 4.80
CA GLN A 91 6.54 -2.42 5.67
C GLN A 91 6.89 -3.86 5.30
N SER A 92 8.12 -4.09 4.83
CA SER A 92 8.62 -5.45 4.68
C SER A 92 8.86 -6.07 6.07
N ALA A 93 9.02 -7.40 6.10
CA ALA A 93 9.67 -8.05 7.22
C ALA A 93 11.03 -7.36 7.54
N PRO A 94 11.53 -7.44 8.79
CA PRO A 94 12.79 -6.83 9.21
C PRO A 94 14.05 -7.35 8.47
N LEU A 95 13.85 -8.26 7.52
CA LEU A 95 14.87 -8.98 6.78
C LEU A 95 14.52 -8.94 5.28
N GLN A 96 15.50 -9.10 4.39
CA GLN A 96 15.32 -8.92 2.95
C GLN A 96 14.26 -9.87 2.37
N PHE A 97 13.01 -9.39 2.28
CA PHE A 97 11.93 -10.06 1.60
C PHE A 97 11.14 -9.02 0.81
N ARG A 98 10.89 -9.34 -0.47
CA ARG A 98 9.83 -8.69 -1.23
C ARG A 98 8.59 -9.52 -0.99
N THR A 99 7.81 -9.18 0.04
CA THR A 99 6.48 -9.79 0.18
C THR A 99 5.68 -9.34 -1.04
N PRO A 100 5.04 -10.25 -1.81
CA PRO A 100 4.23 -9.87 -2.97
C PRO A 100 2.89 -9.26 -2.53
N LEU A 101 2.90 -8.38 -1.53
CA LEU A 101 1.72 -7.75 -0.94
C LEU A 101 0.98 -6.89 -1.95
N LEU A 102 1.73 -6.19 -2.80
CA LEU A 102 1.12 -5.44 -3.90
C LEU A 102 0.39 -6.40 -4.85
N GLN A 103 1.03 -7.48 -5.27
CA GLN A 103 0.43 -8.43 -6.21
C GLN A 103 -0.80 -9.12 -5.60
N SER A 104 -0.76 -9.50 -4.32
CA SER A 104 -1.94 -10.08 -3.66
C SER A 104 -3.07 -9.05 -3.50
N LEU A 105 -2.74 -7.78 -3.23
CA LEU A 105 -3.74 -6.71 -3.14
C LEU A 105 -4.40 -6.45 -4.50
N LEU A 106 -3.61 -6.38 -5.58
CA LEU A 106 -4.13 -6.21 -6.95
C LEU A 106 -4.98 -7.41 -7.40
N HIS A 107 -4.67 -8.61 -6.90
CA HIS A 107 -5.51 -9.78 -7.12
C HIS A 107 -6.86 -9.66 -6.41
N ALA A 108 -6.88 -9.19 -5.14
CA ALA A 108 -8.10 -9.00 -4.36
C ALA A 108 -8.96 -7.79 -4.82
N VAL A 109 -8.31 -6.80 -5.46
CA VAL A 109 -8.94 -5.59 -6.00
C VAL A 109 -8.49 -5.36 -7.44
N PRO A 110 -9.04 -6.11 -8.41
CA PRO A 110 -8.83 -5.79 -9.81
C PRO A 110 -9.46 -4.42 -10.12
N GLY A 111 -8.76 -3.56 -10.87
CA GLY A 111 -9.30 -2.28 -11.32
C GLY A 111 -8.27 -1.15 -11.47
N PHE A 112 -7.15 -1.24 -10.77
CA PHE A 112 -6.04 -0.31 -10.99
C PHE A 112 -5.39 -0.57 -12.35
N HIS A 113 -5.22 0.49 -13.13
CA HIS A 113 -4.54 0.49 -14.44
C HIS A 113 -3.02 0.50 -14.26
N HIS A 114 -2.55 1.25 -13.28
CA HIS A 114 -1.14 1.35 -12.93
C HIS A 114 -0.93 1.05 -11.45
N SER A 115 0.24 0.50 -11.12
CA SER A 115 0.58 0.21 -9.73
C SER A 115 2.08 0.29 -9.49
N LEU A 116 2.48 0.85 -8.36
CA LEU A 116 3.86 0.90 -7.91
C LEU A 116 3.95 0.52 -6.44
N GLY A 117 4.82 -0.44 -6.13
CA GLY A 117 5.08 -0.89 -4.77
C GLY A 117 6.39 -0.32 -4.24
N ILE A 118 6.34 0.37 -3.11
CA ILE A 118 7.50 0.98 -2.46
C ILE A 118 7.66 0.37 -1.07
N LYS A 119 8.89 -0.03 -0.73
CA LYS A 119 9.18 -0.47 0.62
C LYS A 119 9.38 0.76 1.51
N ALA A 120 8.66 0.82 2.64
CA ALA A 120 8.83 1.87 3.65
C ALA A 120 10.29 1.92 4.14
N GLN A 121 10.87 3.12 4.14
CA GLN A 121 12.27 3.36 4.53
C GLN A 121 12.41 3.95 5.94
N GLY A 122 11.33 4.02 6.71
CA GLY A 122 11.33 4.65 8.05
C GLY A 122 11.45 6.17 8.02
N ARG A 123 11.28 6.77 6.84
CA ARG A 123 11.14 8.22 6.63
C ARG A 123 9.83 8.48 5.88
N PRO A 124 9.18 9.64 6.08
CA PRO A 124 8.05 10.03 5.25
C PRO A 124 8.44 9.95 3.78
N LEU A 125 7.59 9.30 2.98
CA LEU A 125 7.72 9.33 1.53
C LEU A 125 7.43 10.77 1.05
N ALA A 126 7.93 11.14 -0.12
CA ALA A 126 7.38 12.28 -0.84
C ALA A 126 6.22 11.77 -1.71
N GLU A 127 5.14 11.29 -1.08
CA GLU A 127 4.03 10.65 -1.81
C GLU A 127 3.40 11.59 -2.83
N TYR A 128 3.40 12.90 -2.56
CA TYR A 128 2.88 13.92 -3.46
C TYR A 128 3.65 13.93 -4.79
N ASP A 129 4.99 13.99 -4.77
CA ASP A 129 5.79 14.09 -6.01
C ASP A 129 5.67 12.84 -6.88
N LEU A 130 5.64 11.66 -6.24
CA LEU A 130 5.44 10.38 -6.92
C LEU A 130 4.02 10.26 -7.48
N ALA A 131 3.01 10.67 -6.71
CA ALA A 131 1.64 10.70 -7.19
C ALA A 131 1.48 11.65 -8.36
N CYS A 132 2.10 12.83 -8.33
CA CYS A 132 2.10 13.78 -9.46
C CYS A 132 2.67 13.16 -10.74
N THR A 133 3.68 12.30 -10.61
CA THR A 133 4.31 11.61 -11.75
C THR A 133 3.40 10.53 -12.35
N LEU A 134 2.55 9.90 -11.53
CA LEU A 134 1.59 8.87 -11.96
C LEU A 134 0.24 9.46 -12.40
N LEU A 135 0.03 10.76 -12.20
CA LEU A 135 -1.24 11.43 -12.44
C LEU A 135 -1.36 11.87 -13.91
N ASP A 136 -1.91 10.98 -14.73
CA ASP A 136 -2.25 11.28 -16.12
C ASP A 136 -3.41 12.29 -16.24
N ARG A 137 -3.71 12.72 -17.47
CA ARG A 137 -4.60 13.87 -17.75
C ARG A 137 -6.02 13.68 -17.18
N ASP A 138 -6.50 12.45 -17.13
CA ASP A 138 -7.82 12.04 -16.61
C ASP A 138 -7.71 11.03 -15.45
N GLY A 139 -6.50 10.87 -14.89
CA GLY A 139 -6.17 9.84 -13.91
C GLY A 139 -6.40 10.25 -12.46
N ALA A 140 -6.45 9.25 -11.58
CA ALA A 140 -6.44 9.43 -10.13
C ALA A 140 -5.45 8.47 -9.48
N VAL A 141 -4.74 8.92 -8.44
CA VAL A 141 -3.78 8.09 -7.70
C VAL A 141 -4.28 7.87 -6.27
N LEU A 142 -4.33 6.61 -5.85
CA LEU A 142 -4.47 6.23 -4.45
C LEU A 142 -3.07 5.90 -3.90
N TYR A 143 -2.60 6.70 -2.96
CA TYR A 143 -1.50 6.33 -2.10
C TYR A 143 -2.03 5.57 -0.88
N LEU A 144 -1.40 4.44 -0.55
CA LEU A 144 -1.72 3.63 0.62
C LEU A 144 -0.43 3.19 1.32
N SER A 145 -0.26 3.59 2.58
CA SER A 145 0.82 3.14 3.45
C SER A 145 0.32 2.01 4.36
N ASP A 146 0.84 0.80 4.13
CA ASP A 146 0.59 -0.42 4.90
C ASP A 146 1.67 -0.60 5.99
N PRO A 147 1.35 -0.31 7.26
CA PRO A 147 2.29 -0.49 8.36
C PRO A 147 2.39 -1.94 8.86
N LEU A 148 1.55 -2.87 8.37
CA LEU A 148 1.42 -4.20 8.96
C LEU A 148 2.60 -5.09 8.59
N ARG A 149 3.46 -5.34 9.57
CA ARG A 149 4.55 -6.31 9.48
C ARG A 149 4.01 -7.74 9.56
N ARG A 150 3.83 -8.40 8.42
CA ARG A 150 3.21 -9.74 8.34
C ARG A 150 3.90 -10.83 9.16
N ILE A 151 5.22 -10.79 9.31
CA ILE A 151 5.98 -11.83 10.03
C ILE A 151 6.88 -11.15 11.07
N SER A 152 6.74 -11.53 12.33
CA SER A 152 7.42 -10.93 13.48
C SER A 152 7.89 -11.99 14.48
N PRO A 153 9.03 -11.81 15.17
CA PRO A 153 9.42 -12.69 16.27
C PRO A 153 8.60 -12.44 17.55
N CYS A 154 7.78 -11.39 17.57
CA CYS A 154 6.97 -10.99 18.72
C CYS A 154 5.48 -11.29 18.47
N ALA A 155 4.75 -11.63 19.53
CA ALA A 155 3.30 -11.87 19.51
C ALA A 155 2.47 -10.57 19.68
N ASP A 156 3.09 -9.41 19.48
CA ASP A 156 2.62 -8.09 19.87
C ASP A 156 1.78 -7.38 18.79
N ALA A 157 0.95 -8.13 18.08
CA ALA A 157 0.07 -7.56 17.06
C ALA A 157 -1.03 -6.71 17.72
N GLY A 158 -0.80 -5.40 17.80
CA GLY A 158 -1.80 -4.41 18.16
C GLY A 158 -2.51 -3.82 16.92
N PRO A 159 -3.57 -3.04 17.10
CA PRO A 159 -4.18 -2.29 16.00
C PRO A 159 -3.15 -1.41 15.29
N VAL A 160 -3.22 -1.34 13.96
CA VAL A 160 -2.32 -0.55 13.14
C VAL A 160 -3.09 0.49 12.33
N VAL A 161 -2.47 1.65 12.08
CA VAL A 161 -3.10 2.76 11.35
C VAL A 161 -2.54 2.81 9.93
N TYR A 162 -3.38 2.47 8.96
CA TYR A 162 -3.10 2.70 7.55
C TYR A 162 -3.32 4.16 7.23
N HIS A 163 -2.37 4.78 6.55
CA HIS A 163 -2.52 6.14 6.02
C HIS A 163 -2.76 6.07 4.52
N TYR A 164 -3.62 6.94 4.01
CA TYR A 164 -3.86 7.03 2.58
C TYR A 164 -4.04 8.47 2.12
N CYS A 165 -3.69 8.71 0.87
CA CYS A 165 -3.98 9.96 0.16
C CYS A 165 -4.66 9.63 -1.17
N ARG A 166 -5.66 10.43 -1.55
CA ARG A 166 -6.24 10.40 -2.89
C ARG A 166 -5.82 11.66 -3.62
N PHE A 167 -5.25 11.48 -4.79
CA PHE A 167 -4.83 12.57 -5.66
C PHE A 167 -5.69 12.55 -6.92
N THR A 168 -6.28 13.70 -7.23
CA THR A 168 -7.03 13.92 -8.48
C THR A 168 -6.63 15.27 -9.05
N ARG A 169 -6.76 15.45 -10.36
CA ARG A 169 -6.69 16.81 -10.92
C ARG A 169 -7.95 17.56 -10.49
N ALA A 170 -7.76 18.76 -9.95
CA ALA A 170 -8.86 19.68 -9.76
C ALA A 170 -9.31 20.16 -11.15
N SER A 171 -10.58 19.99 -11.46
CA SER A 171 -11.19 20.68 -12.59
C SER A 171 -11.12 22.17 -12.30
N LEU A 172 -10.25 22.89 -13.01
CA LEU A 172 -10.38 24.33 -13.13
C LEU A 172 -11.74 24.57 -13.79
N ASN A 173 -12.75 24.99 -13.02
CA ASN A 173 -13.97 25.52 -13.60
C ASN A 173 -13.55 26.62 -14.59
N PRO A 174 -13.81 26.48 -15.90
CA PRO A 174 -13.81 27.66 -16.75
C PRO A 174 -15.05 28.43 -16.32
N SER A 175 -14.87 29.42 -15.45
CA SER A 175 -15.91 30.38 -15.13
C SER A 175 -16.46 30.94 -16.44
N LEU A 176 -17.75 30.68 -16.70
CA LEU A 176 -18.56 31.37 -17.70
C LEU A 176 -18.72 32.84 -17.34
#